data_AF-A0A7S1RZB8-F1
#
_entry.id   AF-A0A7S1RZB8-F1
#
_cell.length_a   1.000
_cell.length_b   1.000
_cell.length_c   1.000
_cell.angle_alpha   90.00
_cell.angle_beta   90.00
_cell.angle_gamma   90.00
#
_symmetry.space_group_name_H-M   'P 1'
#
loop_
_entity.id
_entity.type
_entity.pdbx_description
1 polymer ?
#
loop_
_entity_poly.entity_id
_entity_poly.type
_entity_poly.pdbx_seq_one_letter_code
_entity_poly.pdbx_strand_id
1 'polypeptide(L)'
;MSSVAKVFLSAALILLPAQAGKALMRHGGEVAGSLVRPIEFKHTLRVCNAFPSSSPIDVFRSQEKLTNAGPMAYKECRDFEPKLVEGDRLTFKVGDSSAGTFAVGALPANDAVLLLAVHRHDEMSTAVSFESHTFAAGLESPQIAVIDAYKGSAQAVARIADAASKGEHLERARDEELRFDNAVAVSPGAYEVFLSGNDGAKKANSSLIALKHESYVIMRIGVEAKTQGQQSYPQDIVVYPRSPAEALGGARMASPLLFLPLVVAAALFGCGLLEM
;
A
#
# COMPACT_ATOMS: atom_id res chain seq x y z
N MET A 1 -18.97 -61.84 27.78
CA MET A 1 -19.08 -63.04 26.91
C MET A 1 -18.17 -62.83 25.71
N SER A 2 -17.18 -63.72 25.56
CA SER A 2 -16.37 -64.02 24.35
C SER A 2 -15.48 -62.92 23.76
N SER A 3 -14.25 -63.12 23.27
CA SER A 3 -13.18 -64.12 23.42
C SER A 3 -12.03 -63.64 22.48
N VAL A 4 -10.79 -63.57 22.97
CA VAL A 4 -9.51 -64.08 22.39
C VAL A 4 -9.17 -63.69 20.92
N ALA A 5 -7.99 -63.12 20.58
CA ALA A 5 -6.70 -63.83 20.56
C ALA A 5 -5.47 -62.91 20.39
N LYS A 6 -4.38 -63.29 21.06
CA LYS A 6 -2.99 -62.79 20.94
C LYS A 6 -2.28 -63.51 19.79
N VAL A 7 -1.28 -62.90 19.14
CA VAL A 7 0.00 -63.56 18.80
C VAL A 7 1.15 -62.53 18.78
N PHE A 8 2.21 -62.88 19.48
CA PHE A 8 3.53 -62.22 19.57
C PHE A 8 4.43 -62.62 18.40
N LEU A 9 5.38 -61.78 18.01
CA LEU A 9 6.68 -62.28 17.57
C LEU A 9 7.82 -61.36 18.02
N SER A 10 8.71 -61.95 18.81
CA SER A 10 9.94 -61.43 19.38
C SER A 10 11.10 -61.83 18.46
N ALA A 11 12.07 -60.95 18.24
CA ALA A 11 13.34 -61.29 17.58
C ALA A 11 14.52 -60.70 18.35
N ALA A 12 15.54 -61.54 18.50
CA ALA A 12 16.59 -61.53 19.49
C ALA A 12 17.63 -60.40 19.36
N LEU A 13 18.11 -59.98 20.53
CA LEU A 13 19.25 -59.10 20.76
C LEU A 13 20.55 -59.94 20.67
N ILE A 14 21.45 -59.61 19.74
CA ILE A 14 22.79 -60.19 19.66
C ILE A 14 23.79 -59.12 20.11
N LEU A 15 24.46 -59.39 21.24
CA LEU A 15 25.60 -58.63 21.77
C LEU A 15 26.90 -59.22 21.19
N LEU A 16 27.76 -58.38 20.62
CA LEU A 16 29.14 -58.70 20.27
C LEU A 16 30.10 -57.75 21.01
N PRO A 17 31.28 -58.23 21.45
CA PRO A 17 32.14 -57.52 22.39
C PRO A 17 33.02 -56.46 21.74
N ALA A 18 33.38 -55.48 22.56
CA ALA A 18 34.28 -54.39 22.28
C ALA A 18 35.74 -54.85 22.03
N GLN A 19 36.39 -54.26 21.02
CA GLN A 19 37.84 -54.17 20.96
C GLN A 19 38.26 -52.72 20.74
N ALA A 20 39.09 -52.24 21.67
CA ALA A 20 39.73 -50.93 21.64
C ALA A 20 40.96 -50.99 20.73
N GLY A 21 41.00 -50.09 19.73
CA GLY A 21 42.19 -49.78 18.94
C GLY A 21 42.38 -48.28 18.86
N LYS A 22 43.49 -47.78 19.41
CA LYS A 22 43.94 -46.39 19.26
C LYS A 22 44.63 -46.22 17.91
N ALA A 23 44.20 -45.24 17.10
CA ALA A 23 45.08 -44.56 16.16
C ALA A 23 44.50 -43.19 15.74
N LEU A 24 45.42 -42.24 15.63
CA LEU A 24 45.32 -40.81 15.40
C LEU A 24 44.87 -40.47 13.96
N MET A 25 44.05 -39.41 13.78
CA MET A 25 44.25 -38.29 12.83
C MET A 25 42.92 -37.60 12.46
N ARG A 26 42.74 -36.39 13.02
CA ARG A 26 42.55 -35.13 12.26
C ARG A 26 41.51 -35.12 11.11
N HIS A 27 40.31 -34.63 11.42
CA HIS A 27 39.84 -33.34 10.90
C HIS A 27 38.58 -32.92 11.64
N GLY A 28 38.63 -31.75 12.28
CA GLY A 28 37.43 -31.02 12.67
C GLY A 28 36.68 -30.64 11.40
N GLY A 29 35.70 -31.46 11.04
CA GLY A 29 34.60 -31.06 10.19
C GLY A 29 33.63 -30.28 11.07
N GLU A 30 33.89 -28.99 11.23
CA GLU A 30 32.84 -28.04 11.57
C GLU A 30 31.77 -28.20 10.49
N VAL A 31 30.71 -28.94 10.82
CA VAL A 31 29.48 -28.92 10.04
C VAL A 31 28.97 -27.50 10.22
N ALA A 32 29.42 -26.61 9.34
CA ALA A 32 28.75 -25.35 9.07
C ALA A 32 27.33 -25.76 8.68
N GLY A 33 26.42 -25.71 9.67
CA GLY A 33 25.00 -25.80 9.42
C GLY A 33 24.72 -24.75 8.36
N SER A 34 24.41 -25.22 7.15
CA SER A 34 23.96 -24.35 6.07
C SER A 34 22.70 -23.69 6.59
N LEU A 35 22.87 -22.48 7.12
CA LEU A 35 21.81 -21.65 7.64
C LEU A 35 21.10 -21.11 6.41
N VAL A 36 20.28 -21.94 5.78
CA VAL A 36 19.29 -21.51 4.79
C VAL A 36 18.39 -20.55 5.56
N ARG A 37 18.66 -19.25 5.40
CA ARG A 37 17.76 -18.23 5.92
C ARG A 37 16.44 -18.40 5.16
N PRO A 38 15.30 -18.52 5.86
CA PRO A 38 14.02 -18.46 5.17
C PRO A 38 13.99 -17.16 4.39
N ILE A 39 13.55 -17.22 3.13
CA ILE A 39 13.28 -16.02 2.35
C ILE A 39 12.11 -15.32 3.03
N GLU A 40 12.38 -14.19 3.68
CA GLU A 40 11.35 -13.34 4.26
C GLU A 40 10.95 -12.31 3.20
N PHE A 41 9.70 -12.37 2.76
CA PHE A 41 9.13 -11.37 1.86
C PHE A 41 8.62 -10.17 2.67
N LYS A 42 8.81 -8.97 2.12
CA LYS A 42 8.27 -7.76 2.71
C LYS A 42 6.82 -7.56 2.24
N HIS A 43 5.89 -7.74 3.17
CA HIS A 43 4.48 -7.41 2.95
C HIS A 43 4.12 -6.12 3.67
N THR A 44 3.70 -5.11 2.89
CA THR A 44 3.10 -3.90 3.43
C THR A 44 1.59 -4.08 3.47
N LEU A 45 0.98 -3.93 4.64
CA LEU A 45 -0.48 -3.89 4.79
C LEU A 45 -0.97 -2.45 4.64
N ARG A 46 -1.66 -2.17 3.54
CA ARG A 46 -2.32 -0.89 3.30
C ARG A 46 -3.78 -0.97 3.71
N VAL A 47 -4.15 -0.28 4.79
CA VAL A 47 -5.56 -0.20 5.21
C VAL A 47 -6.15 1.12 4.78
N CYS A 48 -7.39 1.09 4.32
CA CYS A 48 -8.18 2.26 3.98
C CYS A 48 -9.52 2.25 4.72
N ASN A 49 -9.80 3.33 5.46
CA ASN A 49 -11.07 3.54 6.14
C ASN A 49 -12.08 4.22 5.21
N ALA A 50 -12.83 3.41 4.47
CA ALA A 50 -13.99 3.82 3.68
C ALA A 50 -15.31 3.69 4.46
N PHE A 51 -15.27 3.37 5.76
CA PHE A 51 -16.45 3.20 6.61
C PHE A 51 -16.95 4.57 7.11
N PRO A 52 -18.10 5.06 6.65
CA PRO A 52 -18.59 6.38 7.02
C PRO A 52 -19.05 6.39 8.48
N SER A 53 -18.29 7.09 9.32
CA SER A 53 -18.49 7.22 10.77
C SER A 53 -17.75 8.44 11.28
N SER A 54 -18.27 9.07 12.34
CA SER A 54 -17.54 10.10 13.10
C SER A 54 -16.50 9.48 14.05
N SER A 55 -16.73 8.27 14.53
CA SER A 55 -15.77 7.50 15.31
C SER A 55 -14.70 6.90 14.39
N PRO A 56 -13.41 7.08 14.71
CA PRO A 56 -12.31 6.54 13.91
C PRO A 56 -12.17 5.03 14.13
N ILE A 57 -11.41 4.38 13.24
CA ILE A 57 -11.17 2.94 13.27
C ILE A 57 -9.81 2.62 13.89
N ASP A 58 -9.80 1.63 14.77
CA ASP A 58 -8.57 0.96 15.20
C ASP A 58 -8.42 -0.40 14.55
N VAL A 59 -7.18 -0.72 14.16
CA VAL A 59 -6.82 -1.99 13.51
C VAL A 59 -5.95 -2.79 14.44
N PHE A 60 -6.30 -4.06 14.64
CA PHE A 60 -5.55 -4.98 15.47
C PHE A 60 -5.18 -6.23 14.67
N ARG A 61 -3.95 -6.72 14.81
CA ARG A 61 -3.58 -8.09 14.44
C ARG A 61 -3.59 -8.94 15.70
N SER A 62 -4.61 -9.76 15.89
CA SER A 62 -4.84 -10.47 17.15
C SER A 62 -4.89 -9.51 18.36
N GLN A 63 -3.83 -9.42 19.17
CA GLN A 63 -3.73 -8.52 20.32
C GLN A 63 -2.89 -7.26 20.04
N GLU A 64 -2.16 -7.22 18.93
CA GLU A 64 -1.30 -6.10 18.57
C GLU A 64 -2.13 -5.00 17.92
N LYS A 65 -2.11 -3.79 18.50
CA LYS A 65 -2.73 -2.60 17.90
C LYS A 65 -1.81 -2.02 16.83
N LEU A 66 -2.19 -2.15 15.56
CA LEU A 66 -1.44 -1.58 14.43
C LEU A 66 -1.58 -0.06 14.37
N THR A 67 -2.75 0.48 14.74
CA THR A 67 -3.03 1.92 14.82
C THR A 67 -2.51 2.56 16.11
N ASN A 68 -1.33 2.17 16.57
CA ASN A 68 -0.70 2.69 17.79
C ASN A 68 -0.38 4.20 17.73
N ALA A 69 -0.04 4.72 16.55
CA ALA A 69 0.20 6.14 16.31
C ALA A 69 -1.09 7.00 16.32
N GLY A 70 -2.26 6.37 16.42
CA GLY A 70 -3.56 7.02 16.44
C GLY A 70 -4.58 6.27 15.57
N PRO A 71 -5.87 6.27 15.97
CA PRO A 71 -6.93 5.64 15.20
C PRO A 71 -7.12 6.37 13.85
N MET A 72 -7.67 5.66 12.87
CA MET A 72 -7.81 6.16 11.50
C MET A 72 -9.18 6.80 11.27
N ALA A 73 -9.21 8.08 10.92
CA ALA A 73 -10.45 8.79 10.63
C ALA A 73 -11.11 8.26 9.33
N TYR A 74 -12.39 8.58 9.13
CA TYR A 74 -13.05 8.32 7.86
C TYR A 74 -12.30 9.00 6.71
N LYS A 75 -12.12 8.30 5.59
CA LYS A 75 -11.33 8.69 4.40
C LYS A 75 -9.81 8.62 4.55
N GLU A 76 -9.31 8.11 5.67
CA GLU A 76 -7.88 7.93 5.89
C GLU A 76 -7.42 6.55 5.39
N CYS A 77 -6.22 6.51 4.80
CA CYS A 77 -5.51 5.28 4.53
C CYS A 77 -4.12 5.34 5.18
N ARG A 78 -3.59 4.19 5.57
CA ARG A 78 -2.28 4.06 6.20
C ARG A 78 -1.63 2.73 5.84
N ASP A 79 -0.33 2.79 5.61
CA ASP A 79 0.52 1.63 5.43
C ASP A 79 1.09 1.17 6.78
N PHE A 80 1.07 -0.14 7.00
CA PHE A 80 1.62 -0.83 8.14
C PHE A 80 2.58 -1.92 7.66
N GLU A 81 3.59 -2.23 8.46
CA GLU A 81 4.53 -3.32 8.17
C GLU A 81 4.46 -4.42 9.25
N PRO A 82 3.28 -4.99 9.54
CA PRO A 82 3.18 -6.11 10.47
C PRO A 82 3.82 -7.35 9.85
N LYS A 83 4.45 -8.18 10.67
CA LYS A 83 4.80 -9.56 10.29
C LYS A 83 3.53 -10.38 10.14
N LEU A 84 2.93 -10.39 8.96
CA LEU A 84 1.73 -11.17 8.67
C LEU A 84 2.10 -12.63 8.39
N VAL A 85 1.23 -13.53 8.83
CA VAL A 85 1.24 -14.94 8.45
C VAL A 85 -0.15 -15.36 7.99
N GLU A 86 -0.20 -16.42 7.19
CA GLU A 86 -1.48 -17.03 6.82
C GLU A 86 -2.27 -17.46 8.06
N GLY A 87 -3.57 -17.18 8.05
CA GLY A 87 -4.48 -17.41 9.18
C GLY A 87 -4.56 -16.27 10.18
N ASP A 88 -3.72 -15.23 10.08
CA ASP A 88 -3.83 -14.05 10.94
C ASP A 88 -5.21 -13.41 10.85
N ARG A 89 -5.66 -12.82 11.97
CA ARG A 89 -6.95 -12.13 12.05
C ARG A 89 -6.76 -10.64 12.30
N LEU A 90 -7.17 -9.84 11.33
CA LEU A 90 -7.21 -8.39 11.42
C LEU A 90 -8.58 -7.97 11.95
N THR A 91 -8.63 -7.43 13.17
CA THR A 91 -9.86 -6.97 13.80
C THR A 91 -9.95 -5.44 13.70
N PHE A 92 -11.09 -4.97 13.24
CA PHE A 92 -11.40 -3.56 13.05
C PHE A 92 -12.41 -3.13 14.12
N LYS A 93 -12.07 -2.10 14.87
CA LYS A 93 -12.94 -1.53 15.91
C LYS A 93 -13.36 -0.12 15.52
N VAL A 94 -14.64 0.21 15.71
CA VAL A 94 -15.18 1.56 15.59
C VAL A 94 -15.52 2.03 17.00
N GLY A 95 -14.76 2.99 17.52
CA GLY A 95 -14.76 3.26 18.96
C GLY A 95 -14.33 2.01 19.74
N ASP A 96 -15.08 1.63 20.77
CA ASP A 96 -14.76 0.46 21.60
C ASP A 96 -15.37 -0.86 21.10
N SER A 97 -16.20 -0.82 20.05
CA SER A 97 -16.91 -1.98 19.54
C SER A 97 -16.19 -2.62 18.36
N SER A 98 -16.12 -3.96 18.36
CA SER A 98 -15.65 -4.71 17.19
C SER A 98 -16.63 -4.53 16.04
N ALA A 99 -16.16 -3.96 14.94
CA ALA A 99 -16.94 -3.74 13.73
C ALA A 99 -16.88 -4.96 12.81
N GLY A 100 -15.73 -5.62 12.72
CA GLY A 100 -15.57 -6.90 12.04
C GLY A 100 -14.14 -7.43 12.03
N THR A 101 -13.96 -8.61 11.45
CA THR A 101 -12.66 -9.30 11.38
C THR A 101 -12.41 -9.82 9.97
N PHE A 102 -11.23 -9.53 9.44
CA PHE A 102 -10.71 -10.08 8.19
C PHE A 102 -9.70 -11.18 8.51
N ALA A 103 -9.81 -12.33 7.86
CA ALA A 103 -8.86 -13.43 7.98
C ALA A 103 -7.88 -13.39 6.80
N VAL A 104 -6.59 -13.34 7.11
CA VAL A 104 -5.51 -13.39 6.11
C VAL A 104 -5.46 -14.81 5.55
N GLY A 105 -5.67 -14.94 4.24
CA GLY A 105 -5.48 -16.20 3.53
C GLY A 105 -4.01 -16.44 3.19
N ALA A 106 -3.75 -17.00 2.01
CA ALA A 106 -2.39 -17.17 1.51
C ALA A 106 -1.71 -15.82 1.25
N LEU A 107 -0.43 -15.72 1.62
CA LEU A 107 0.40 -14.55 1.34
C LEU A 107 1.25 -14.79 0.09
N PRO A 108 1.49 -13.75 -0.74
CA PRO A 108 2.30 -13.89 -1.93
C PRO A 108 3.75 -14.23 -1.57
N ALA A 109 4.36 -15.14 -2.35
CA ALA A 109 5.75 -15.53 -2.22
C ALA A 109 6.72 -14.53 -2.90
N ASN A 110 6.46 -13.25 -2.68
CA ASN A 110 7.24 -12.10 -3.14
C ASN A 110 6.86 -10.88 -2.30
N ASP A 111 7.68 -9.83 -2.38
CA ASP A 111 7.32 -8.53 -1.80
C ASP A 111 6.01 -8.03 -2.43
N ALA A 112 5.12 -7.47 -1.61
CA ALA A 112 3.80 -7.05 -2.06
C ALA A 112 3.18 -5.99 -1.16
N VAL A 113 2.29 -5.20 -1.73
CA VAL A 113 1.36 -4.36 -0.98
C VAL A 113 0.01 -5.07 -0.93
N LEU A 114 -0.47 -5.34 0.28
CA LEU A 114 -1.75 -5.97 0.57
C LEU A 114 -2.73 -4.86 0.96
N LEU A 115 -3.65 -4.53 0.05
CA LEU A 115 -4.70 -3.54 0.28
C LEU A 115 -5.90 -4.18 0.97
N LEU A 116 -6.43 -3.48 1.97
CA LEU A 116 -7.67 -3.80 2.65
C LEU A 116 -8.48 -2.51 2.89
N ALA A 117 -9.60 -2.37 2.19
CA ALA A 117 -10.53 -1.27 2.36
C ALA A 117 -11.73 -1.73 3.21
N VAL A 118 -11.97 -1.05 4.33
CA VAL A 118 -13.10 -1.32 5.23
C VAL A 118 -14.23 -0.38 4.89
N HIS A 119 -15.43 -0.90 4.64
CA HIS A 119 -16.59 -0.11 4.27
C HIS A 119 -17.88 -0.66 4.87
N ARG A 120 -18.99 0.06 4.68
CA ARG A 120 -20.32 -0.40 5.11
C ARG A 120 -20.76 -1.57 4.24
N HIS A 121 -21.33 -2.60 4.86
CA HIS A 121 -21.95 -3.71 4.13
C HIS A 121 -23.13 -3.23 3.31
N ASP A 122 -24.00 -2.43 3.94
CA ASP A 122 -25.24 -1.93 3.35
C ASP A 122 -25.62 -0.55 3.92
N GLU A 123 -26.67 0.04 3.35
CA GLU A 123 -27.16 1.38 3.71
C GLU A 123 -27.86 1.44 5.08
N MET A 124 -28.41 0.32 5.54
CA MET A 124 -29.27 0.23 6.73
C MET A 124 -28.51 -0.14 8.00
N SER A 125 -27.67 -1.17 7.93
CA SER A 125 -26.94 -1.73 9.07
C SER A 125 -25.56 -1.11 9.23
N THR A 126 -24.99 -1.17 10.44
CA THR A 126 -23.60 -0.79 10.71
C THR A 126 -22.62 -1.94 10.48
N ALA A 127 -23.05 -3.02 9.84
CA ALA A 127 -22.15 -4.13 9.54
C ALA A 127 -21.04 -3.67 8.58
N VAL A 128 -19.85 -4.21 8.76
CA VAL A 128 -18.70 -3.92 7.89
C VAL A 128 -18.59 -4.94 6.77
N SER A 129 -17.97 -4.52 5.68
CA SER A 129 -17.47 -5.39 4.62
C SER A 129 -16.07 -4.94 4.22
N PHE A 130 -15.38 -5.83 3.52
CA PHE A 130 -13.97 -5.68 3.19
C PHE A 130 -13.77 -5.92 1.71
N GLU A 131 -13.09 -4.98 1.06
CA GLU A 131 -12.52 -5.18 -0.27
C GLU A 131 -11.00 -5.33 -0.13
N SER A 132 -10.42 -6.30 -0.84
CA SER A 132 -9.00 -6.61 -0.74
C SER A 132 -8.34 -6.74 -2.11
N HIS A 133 -7.08 -6.30 -2.22
CA HIS A 133 -6.28 -6.45 -3.43
C HIS A 133 -4.82 -6.69 -3.08
N THR A 134 -4.10 -7.43 -3.93
CA THR A 134 -2.66 -7.67 -3.78
C THR A 134 -1.93 -7.07 -4.97
N PHE A 135 -1.14 -6.03 -4.71
CA PHE A 135 -0.28 -5.44 -5.73
C PHE A 135 1.03 -6.21 -5.82
N ALA A 136 1.46 -6.51 -7.05
CA ALA A 136 2.78 -7.07 -7.28
C ALA A 136 3.85 -5.98 -7.08
N ALA A 137 4.92 -6.27 -6.35
CA ALA A 137 6.07 -5.37 -6.29
C ALA A 137 6.87 -5.37 -7.60
N GLY A 138 7.54 -4.26 -7.88
CA GLY A 138 8.59 -4.19 -8.91
C GLY A 138 8.11 -3.96 -10.34
N LEU A 139 6.80 -3.77 -10.59
CA LEU A 139 6.34 -3.34 -11.91
C LEU A 139 6.80 -1.89 -12.20
N GLU A 140 7.29 -1.62 -13.41
CA GLU A 140 7.68 -0.25 -13.83
C GLU A 140 6.50 0.71 -13.84
N SER A 141 5.34 0.22 -14.28
CA SER A 141 4.13 1.03 -14.39
C SER A 141 3.44 1.14 -13.04
N PRO A 142 3.01 2.34 -12.61
CA PRO A 142 2.15 2.50 -11.46
C PRO A 142 0.88 1.65 -11.59
N GLN A 143 0.51 0.99 -10.50
CA GLN A 143 -0.70 0.17 -10.41
C GLN A 143 -1.78 0.90 -9.63
N ILE A 144 -3.03 0.72 -10.02
CA ILE A 144 -4.18 1.35 -9.37
C ILE A 144 -5.27 0.29 -9.14
N ALA A 145 -5.65 0.04 -7.89
CA ALA A 145 -6.89 -0.66 -7.57
C ALA A 145 -8.03 0.37 -7.49
N VAL A 146 -9.12 0.09 -8.19
CA VAL A 146 -10.30 0.96 -8.26
C VAL A 146 -11.44 0.25 -7.55
N ILE A 147 -11.93 0.82 -6.45
CA ILE A 147 -12.90 0.18 -5.54
C ILE A 147 -14.17 1.02 -5.45
N ASP A 148 -15.36 0.40 -5.57
CA ASP A 148 -16.62 1.03 -5.20
C ASP A 148 -17.09 0.60 -3.80
N ALA A 149 -16.71 1.39 -2.81
CA ALA A 149 -17.12 1.19 -1.42
C ALA A 149 -18.36 2.02 -1.04
N TYR A 150 -18.98 2.73 -1.99
CA TYR A 150 -20.17 3.53 -1.74
C TYR A 150 -21.42 2.64 -1.60
N LYS A 151 -22.31 3.03 -0.69
CA LYS A 151 -23.61 2.37 -0.48
C LYS A 151 -24.73 3.39 -0.65
N GLY A 152 -25.47 3.30 -1.74
CA GLY A 152 -26.53 4.25 -2.05
C GLY A 152 -27.07 4.07 -3.45
N SER A 153 -28.09 4.87 -3.77
CA SER A 153 -28.75 4.87 -5.06
C SER A 153 -28.05 5.74 -6.11
N ALA A 154 -27.21 6.69 -5.70
CA ALA A 154 -26.48 7.53 -6.64
C ALA A 154 -25.60 6.69 -7.57
N GLN A 155 -25.65 7.02 -8.86
CA GLN A 155 -24.81 6.41 -9.89
C GLN A 155 -23.70 7.38 -10.26
N ALA A 156 -22.47 6.88 -10.33
CA ALA A 156 -21.32 7.60 -10.83
C ALA A 156 -20.29 6.63 -11.40
N VAL A 157 -19.51 7.10 -12.36
CA VAL A 157 -18.40 6.37 -12.98
C VAL A 157 -17.09 7.03 -12.57
N ALA A 158 -16.10 6.26 -12.13
CA ALA A 158 -14.75 6.78 -11.92
C ALA A 158 -14.05 7.02 -13.25
N ARG A 159 -13.41 8.17 -13.39
CA ARG A 159 -12.64 8.56 -14.57
C ARG A 159 -11.29 9.11 -14.16
N ILE A 160 -10.32 8.96 -15.05
CA ILE A 160 -8.99 9.54 -14.95
C ILE A 160 -8.74 10.40 -16.17
N ALA A 161 -8.21 11.59 -15.97
CA ALA A 161 -7.80 12.48 -17.04
C ALA A 161 -6.39 12.99 -16.80
N ASP A 162 -5.64 13.22 -17.88
CA ASP A 162 -4.36 13.92 -17.80
C ASP A 162 -4.57 15.28 -17.13
N ALA A 163 -3.71 15.64 -16.16
CA ALA A 163 -3.77 16.96 -15.55
C ALA A 163 -3.50 18.01 -16.65
N ALA A 164 -4.40 18.99 -16.78
CA ALA A 164 -4.29 20.01 -17.83
C ALA A 164 -2.91 20.68 -17.80
N SER A 165 -2.13 20.50 -18.87
CA SER A 165 -0.88 21.22 -19.06
C SER A 165 -1.19 22.71 -19.21
N LYS A 166 -0.59 23.55 -18.37
CA LYS A 166 -0.62 25.01 -18.53
C LYS A 166 0.15 25.39 -19.79
N GLY A 167 -0.49 25.37 -20.95
CA GLY A 167 0.09 25.72 -22.25
C GLY A 167 -0.97 26.05 -23.30
N GLU A 168 -0.63 26.89 -24.27
CA GLU A 168 -1.55 27.47 -25.27
C GLU A 168 -2.10 26.47 -26.30
N HIS A 169 -1.62 25.23 -26.30
CA HIS A 169 -2.21 24.12 -27.04
C HIS A 169 -3.01 23.24 -26.07
N LEU A 170 -4.29 23.58 -25.91
CA LEU A 170 -5.29 22.73 -25.27
C LEU A 170 -5.54 21.50 -26.15
N GLU A 171 -4.58 20.57 -26.22
CA GLU A 171 -4.93 19.20 -26.56
C GLU A 171 -5.96 18.76 -25.53
N ARG A 172 -7.10 18.24 -26.00
CA ARG A 172 -8.16 17.75 -25.12
C ARG A 172 -7.50 16.73 -24.18
N ALA A 173 -7.50 17.02 -22.88
CA ALA A 173 -6.97 16.11 -21.88
C ALA A 173 -7.59 14.74 -22.13
N ARG A 174 -6.74 13.73 -22.35
CA ARG A 174 -7.20 12.37 -22.57
C ARG A 174 -7.94 11.96 -21.31
N ASP A 175 -9.16 11.43 -21.49
CA ASP A 175 -9.97 10.96 -20.39
C ASP A 175 -10.34 9.49 -20.61
N GLU A 176 -10.30 8.72 -19.53
CA GLU A 176 -10.54 7.28 -19.56
C GLU A 176 -11.44 6.89 -18.39
N GLU A 177 -12.27 5.88 -18.63
CA GLU A 177 -13.06 5.27 -17.59
C GLU A 177 -12.21 4.30 -16.77
N LEU A 178 -12.32 4.42 -15.45
CA LEU A 178 -11.81 3.47 -14.49
C LEU A 178 -12.96 2.59 -14.01
N ARG A 179 -12.99 1.35 -14.50
CA ARG A 179 -13.98 0.37 -14.04
C ARG A 179 -13.73 0.05 -12.57
N PHE A 180 -14.79 0.17 -11.76
CA PHE A 180 -14.76 -0.29 -10.38
C PHE A 180 -14.51 -1.79 -10.28
N ASP A 181 -14.00 -2.18 -9.12
CA ASP A 181 -13.66 -3.55 -8.73
C ASP A 181 -12.64 -4.18 -9.69
N ASN A 182 -11.70 -3.36 -10.14
CA ASN A 182 -10.65 -3.75 -11.07
C ASN A 182 -9.31 -3.10 -10.71
N ALA A 183 -8.22 -3.64 -11.25
CA ALA A 183 -6.90 -3.06 -11.18
C ALA A 183 -6.39 -2.69 -12.57
N VAL A 184 -5.73 -1.54 -12.68
CA VAL A 184 -5.19 -1.02 -13.93
C VAL A 184 -3.75 -0.55 -13.75
N ALA A 185 -2.96 -0.65 -14.80
CA ALA A 185 -1.66 0.00 -14.88
C ALA A 185 -1.80 1.31 -15.66
N VAL A 186 -1.14 2.37 -15.20
CA VAL A 186 -1.11 3.67 -15.89
C VAL A 186 0.32 4.09 -16.18
N SER A 187 0.49 5.01 -17.10
CA SER A 187 1.79 5.68 -17.27
C SER A 187 2.09 6.54 -16.04
N PRO A 188 3.37 6.72 -15.67
CA PRO A 188 3.74 7.74 -14.69
C PRO A 188 3.33 9.14 -15.17
N GLY A 189 2.78 9.96 -14.28
CA GLY A 189 2.26 11.27 -14.67
C GLY A 189 1.39 11.94 -13.62
N ALA A 190 0.93 13.14 -13.94
CA ALA A 190 -0.04 13.88 -13.14
C ALA A 190 -1.44 13.74 -13.75
N TYR A 191 -2.41 13.39 -12.91
CA TYR A 191 -3.77 13.08 -13.31
C TYR A 191 -4.78 13.77 -12.39
N GLU A 192 -5.95 14.05 -12.94
CA GLU A 192 -7.17 14.28 -12.16
C GLU A 192 -8.04 13.02 -12.21
N VAL A 193 -8.42 12.53 -11.03
CA VAL A 193 -9.38 11.43 -10.89
C VAL A 193 -10.70 12.02 -10.42
N PHE A 194 -11.81 11.62 -11.03
CA PHE A 194 -13.12 12.17 -10.66
C PHE A 194 -14.26 11.19 -10.86
N LEU A 195 -15.36 11.46 -10.16
CA LEU A 195 -16.65 10.78 -10.35
C LEU A 195 -17.50 11.57 -11.33
N SER A 196 -17.93 10.95 -12.42
CA SER A 196 -18.90 11.52 -13.36
C SER A 196 -20.27 10.90 -13.12
N GLY A 197 -21.29 11.71 -12.84
CA GLY A 197 -22.67 11.24 -12.73
C GLY A 197 -23.29 10.94 -14.09
N ASN A 198 -24.48 10.33 -14.09
CA ASN A 198 -25.23 10.04 -15.33
C ASN A 198 -25.62 11.30 -16.13
N ASP A 199 -25.63 12.46 -15.46
CA ASP A 199 -25.84 13.79 -16.06
C ASP A 199 -24.57 14.39 -16.67
N GLY A 200 -23.45 13.67 -16.63
CA GLY A 200 -22.12 14.13 -17.03
C GLY A 200 -21.47 15.07 -16.01
N ALA A 201 -22.16 15.42 -14.91
CA ALA A 201 -21.63 16.35 -13.93
C ALA A 201 -20.55 15.67 -13.06
N LYS A 202 -19.47 16.40 -12.81
CA LYS A 202 -18.40 15.98 -11.89
C LYS A 202 -18.92 16.03 -10.45
N LYS A 203 -18.99 14.88 -9.78
CA LYS A 203 -19.56 14.73 -8.43
C LYS A 203 -18.52 14.85 -7.31
N ALA A 204 -17.30 14.41 -7.57
CA ALA A 204 -16.14 14.52 -6.68
C ALA A 204 -14.86 14.41 -7.52
N ASN A 205 -13.74 14.94 -7.03
CA ASN A 205 -12.44 14.80 -7.68
C ASN A 205 -11.28 14.74 -6.68
N SER A 206 -10.14 14.24 -7.17
CA SER A 206 -8.88 14.20 -6.44
C SER A 206 -7.71 14.22 -7.42
N SER A 207 -6.58 14.75 -6.99
CA SER A 207 -5.34 14.70 -7.76
C SER A 207 -4.63 13.36 -7.56
N LEU A 208 -4.07 12.80 -8.62
CA LEU A 208 -3.17 11.65 -8.58
C LEU A 208 -1.84 12.03 -9.22
N ILE A 209 -0.76 11.85 -8.48
CA ILE A 209 0.61 11.90 -9.01
C ILE A 209 1.09 10.45 -9.04
N ALA A 210 1.03 9.82 -10.21
CA ALA A 210 1.38 8.41 -10.39
C ALA A 210 2.88 8.27 -10.62
N LEU A 211 3.59 7.65 -9.68
CA LEU A 211 5.03 7.40 -9.75
C LEU A 211 5.31 5.97 -10.20
N LYS A 212 6.46 5.77 -10.87
CA LYS A 212 6.95 4.44 -11.19
C LYS A 212 7.05 3.58 -9.94
N HIS A 213 6.75 2.29 -10.10
CA HIS A 213 6.80 1.27 -9.03
C HIS A 213 5.88 1.52 -7.83
N GLU A 214 5.01 2.53 -7.88
CA GLU A 214 4.08 2.82 -6.81
C GLU A 214 2.73 2.15 -7.06
N SER A 215 2.07 1.77 -5.98
CA SER A 215 0.72 1.22 -6.01
C SER A 215 -0.24 2.27 -5.44
N TYR A 216 -1.40 2.45 -6.06
CA TYR A 216 -2.42 3.39 -5.63
C TYR A 216 -3.76 2.68 -5.45
N VAL A 217 -4.60 3.25 -4.61
CA VAL A 217 -6.01 2.92 -4.55
C VAL A 217 -6.82 4.16 -4.84
N ILE A 218 -7.84 3.99 -5.67
CA ILE A 218 -8.89 4.95 -5.93
C ILE A 218 -10.18 4.34 -5.40
N MET A 219 -10.81 4.98 -4.41
CA MET A 219 -12.05 4.47 -3.83
C MET A 219 -13.16 5.49 -4.00
N ARG A 220 -14.29 5.07 -4.55
CA ARG A 220 -15.56 5.76 -4.35
C ARG A 220 -16.09 5.36 -2.97
N ILE A 221 -16.49 6.33 -2.17
CA ILE A 221 -16.92 6.10 -0.77
C ILE A 221 -18.16 6.92 -0.44
N GLY A 222 -18.83 6.59 0.67
CA GLY A 222 -20.00 7.31 1.18
C GLY A 222 -21.15 6.36 1.49
N VAL A 223 -22.22 6.89 2.07
CA VAL A 223 -23.45 6.13 2.33
C VAL A 223 -24.67 7.04 2.29
N GLU A 224 -25.72 6.63 1.58
CA GLU A 224 -27.04 7.25 1.67
C GLU A 224 -27.80 6.67 2.87
N ALA A 225 -28.34 7.54 3.72
CA ALA A 225 -29.21 7.12 4.80
C ALA A 225 -30.58 6.71 4.23
N LYS A 226 -31.02 5.48 4.51
CA LYS A 226 -32.37 5.00 4.17
C LYS A 226 -33.41 5.26 5.25
N THR A 227 -32.98 5.45 6.50
CA THR A 227 -33.89 5.63 7.66
C THR A 227 -33.74 7.02 8.27
N GLN A 228 -34.85 7.59 8.72
CA GLN A 228 -34.87 8.84 9.47
C GLN A 228 -34.01 8.74 10.73
N GLY A 229 -33.03 9.63 10.88
CA GLY A 229 -32.08 9.65 12.01
C GLY A 229 -30.71 9.03 11.73
N GLN A 230 -30.52 8.35 10.58
CA GLN A 230 -29.19 7.93 10.14
C GLN A 230 -28.48 9.07 9.41
N GLN A 231 -27.18 9.22 9.66
CA GLN A 231 -26.36 10.23 8.98
C GLN A 231 -25.99 9.74 7.58
N SER A 232 -26.27 10.56 6.57
CA SER A 232 -25.75 10.35 5.21
C SER A 232 -24.33 10.91 5.10
N TYR A 233 -23.52 10.24 4.31
CA TYR A 233 -22.20 10.70 3.89
C TYR A 233 -22.20 10.78 2.36
N PRO A 234 -22.02 11.96 1.76
CA PRO A 234 -22.11 12.13 0.32
C PRO A 234 -21.05 11.26 -0.37
N GLN A 235 -21.34 10.90 -1.62
CA GLN A 235 -20.34 10.23 -2.45
C GLN A 235 -19.10 11.10 -2.59
N ASP A 236 -17.93 10.47 -2.46
CA ASP A 236 -16.64 11.13 -2.58
C ASP A 236 -15.63 10.18 -3.23
N ILE A 237 -14.48 10.70 -3.62
CA ILE A 237 -13.38 9.92 -4.20
C ILE A 237 -12.09 10.14 -3.42
N VAL A 238 -11.50 9.03 -2.98
CA VAL A 238 -10.24 9.00 -2.24
C VAL A 238 -9.15 8.40 -3.10
N VAL A 239 -8.00 9.07 -3.13
CA VAL A 239 -6.76 8.58 -3.76
C VAL A 239 -5.69 8.45 -2.68
N TYR A 240 -5.03 7.29 -2.64
CA TYR A 240 -3.92 7.04 -1.73
C TYR A 240 -2.88 6.09 -2.37
N PRO A 241 -1.57 6.27 -2.13
CA PRO A 241 -0.96 7.38 -1.39
C PRO A 241 -1.04 8.70 -2.17
N ARG A 242 -0.83 9.81 -1.46
CA ARG A 242 -0.67 11.12 -2.09
C ARG A 242 0.81 11.38 -2.30
N SER A 243 1.27 11.27 -3.55
CA SER A 243 2.64 11.58 -3.91
C SER A 243 2.83 13.08 -4.19
N PRO A 244 3.97 13.67 -3.79
CA PRO A 244 4.27 15.08 -4.09
C PRO A 244 4.50 15.27 -5.59
N ALA A 245 4.02 16.38 -6.15
CA ALA A 245 4.15 16.67 -7.58
C ALA A 245 5.63 16.78 -8.02
N GLU A 246 6.51 17.19 -7.11
CA GLU A 246 7.94 17.29 -7.32
C GLU A 246 8.61 15.95 -7.62
N ALA A 247 8.01 14.83 -7.19
CA ALA A 247 8.56 13.49 -7.42
C ALA A 247 8.47 13.02 -8.87
N LEU A 248 7.68 13.69 -9.73
CA LEU A 248 7.69 13.44 -11.18
C LEU A 248 8.94 14.00 -11.87
N GLY A 249 9.64 14.96 -11.23
CA GLY A 249 10.82 15.62 -11.77
C GLY A 249 12.12 14.99 -11.28
N GLY A 250 12.58 13.94 -11.95
CA GLY A 250 13.93 13.40 -11.73
C GLY A 250 15.01 14.44 -12.03
N ALA A 251 15.90 14.68 -11.05
CA ALA A 251 17.12 15.47 -11.11
C ALA A 251 17.01 16.93 -11.61
N ARG A 252 16.88 17.89 -10.69
CA ARG A 252 17.50 19.20 -10.91
C ARG A 252 19.00 18.97 -10.95
N MET A 253 19.59 18.85 -12.16
CA MET A 253 21.02 19.10 -12.30
C MET A 253 21.23 20.53 -11.83
N ALA A 254 21.70 20.70 -10.60
CA ALA A 254 22.29 21.94 -10.15
C ALA A 254 23.51 22.15 -11.04
N SER A 255 23.33 22.85 -12.17
CA SER A 255 24.47 23.38 -12.92
C SER A 255 25.30 24.20 -11.94
N PRO A 256 26.55 23.82 -11.66
CA PRO A 256 27.40 24.70 -10.89
C PRO A 256 27.62 25.91 -11.80
N LEU A 257 27.03 27.04 -11.42
CA LEU A 257 27.44 28.33 -11.96
C LEU A 257 28.94 28.45 -11.69
N LEU A 258 29.73 28.29 -12.75
CA LEU A 258 31.14 28.64 -12.78
C LEU A 258 31.25 30.11 -12.34
N PHE A 259 31.62 30.32 -11.08
CA PHE A 259 32.11 31.60 -10.61
C PHE A 259 33.37 31.93 -11.40
N LEU A 260 33.25 32.79 -12.42
CA LEU A 260 34.40 33.49 -12.99
C LEU A 260 34.87 34.51 -11.95
N PRO A 261 36.10 34.42 -11.40
CA PRO A 261 36.65 35.53 -10.63
C PRO A 261 36.98 36.66 -11.60
N LEU A 262 36.38 37.82 -11.37
CA LEU A 262 36.71 39.06 -12.06
C LEU A 262 38.13 39.47 -11.60
N VAL A 263 39.13 39.23 -12.45
CA VAL A 263 40.48 39.76 -12.25
C VAL A 263 40.44 41.26 -12.51
N VAL A 264 40.45 42.07 -11.46
CA VAL A 264 40.65 43.52 -11.57
C VAL A 264 42.15 43.76 -11.77
N ALA A 265 42.55 44.04 -13.02
CA ALA A 265 43.89 44.49 -13.35
C ALA A 265 44.04 45.97 -12.91
N ALA A 266 44.79 46.20 -11.84
CA ALA A 266 45.26 47.53 -11.47
C ALA A 266 46.39 47.96 -12.42
N ALA A 267 46.07 48.82 -13.39
CA ALA A 267 47.08 49.50 -14.19
C ALA A 267 47.40 50.86 -13.56
N LEU A 268 48.58 50.93 -12.94
CA LEU A 268 49.29 52.14 -12.61
C LEU A 268 49.68 52.87 -13.91
N PHE A 269 49.24 54.11 -14.09
CA PHE A 269 49.94 55.07 -14.93
C PHE A 269 49.96 56.44 -14.25
N GLY A 270 51.14 56.80 -13.75
CA GLY A 270 51.50 58.16 -13.42
C GLY A 270 52.18 58.84 -14.62
N CYS A 271 51.78 60.08 -14.88
CA CYS A 271 52.46 61.20 -15.56
C CYS A 271 51.34 62.22 -15.83
N GLY A 272 51.36 63.49 -15.43
CA GLY A 272 52.45 64.42 -15.17
C GLY A 272 52.29 65.61 -16.11
N LEU A 273 52.00 66.80 -15.55
CA LEU A 273 52.03 68.16 -16.15
C LEU A 273 50.97 68.42 -17.27
N LEU A 274 50.38 69.61 -17.49
CA LEU A 274 50.83 71.01 -17.40
C LEU A 274 49.62 72.01 -17.53
N GLU A 275 49.77 73.24 -16.99
CA GLU A 275 48.99 74.51 -17.18
C GLU A 275 47.55 74.60 -16.62
N MET A 276 47.13 75.63 -15.86
CA MET A 276 47.57 77.03 -15.67
C MET A 276 47.72 77.41 -14.19
#